data_AF-A0A972VYA4-F1
#
_entry.id   AF-A0A972VYA4-F1
#
_cell.length_a   1.000
_cell.length_b   1.000
_cell.length_c   1.000
_cell.angle_alpha   90.00
_cell.angle_beta   90.00
_cell.angle_gamma   90.00
#
_symmetry.space_group_name_H-M   'P 1'
#
loop_
_entity.id
_entity.type
_entity.pdbx_description
1 polymer ?
#
loop_
_entity_poly.entity_id
_entity_poly.type
_entity_poly.pdbx_seq_one_letter_code
_entity_poly.pdbx_strand_id
1 'polypeptide(L)' 'MKILVTGGAGFIGSAVIRHLLDHTPHSVINLDKLTYAG' A
#
# COMPACT_ATOMS: atom_id res chain seq x y z
N MET A 1 -7.89 -10.87 5.75
CA MET A 1 -7.74 -9.73 6.67
C MET A 1 -7.78 -8.42 5.89
N LYS A 2 -8.17 -7.32 6.54
CA LYS A 2 -8.05 -5.97 5.96
C LYS A 2 -6.80 -5.30 6.54
N ILE A 3 -5.92 -4.81 5.68
CA ILE A 3 -4.65 -4.18 6.04
C ILE A 3 -4.72 -2.70 5.68
N LEU A 4 -4.50 -1.82 6.66
CA LEU A 4 -4.34 -0.39 6.44
C LEU A 4 -2.86 -0.09 6.19
N VAL A 5 -2.54 0.49 5.04
CA VAL A 5 -1.20 0.96 4.70
C VAL A 5 -1.24 2.48 4.65
N THR A 6 -0.37 3.14 5.41
CA THR A 6 -0.15 4.58 5.31
C THR A 6 1.06 4.87 4.43
N GLY A 7 1.00 5.92 3.61
CA GLY A 7 2.12 6.25 2.72
C GLY A 7 2.32 5.25 1.56
N GLY A 8 1.26 4.57 1.14
CA GLY A 8 1.31 3.50 0.13
C GLY A 8 1.66 3.95 -1.29
N ALA A 9 1.68 5.26 -1.58
CA ALA A 9 2.12 5.80 -2.87
C ALA A 9 3.64 6.05 -2.92
N GLY A 10 4.37 5.90 -1.80
CA GLY A 10 5.83 6.01 -1.77
C GLY A 10 6.54 4.78 -2.34
N PHE A 11 7.88 4.85 -2.46
CA PHE A 11 8.71 3.75 -3.00
C PHE A 11 8.45 2.41 -2.30
N ILE A 12 8.58 2.37 -0.97
CA ILE A 12 8.37 1.16 -0.18
C ILE A 12 6.89 0.79 -0.10
N GLY A 13 6.03 1.78 0.18
CA GLY A 13 4.59 1.56 0.34
C GLY A 13 3.98 0.88 -0.89
N SER A 14 4.33 1.35 -2.09
CA SER A 14 3.82 0.79 -3.34
C SER A 14 4.30 -0.64 -3.59
N ALA A 15 5.53 -0.98 -3.19
CA ALA A 15 6.06 -2.34 -3.31
C ALA A 15 5.35 -3.30 -2.34
N VAL A 16 5.10 -2.85 -1.11
CA VAL A 16 4.35 -3.63 -0.11
C VAL A 16 2.92 -3.88 -0.56
N ILE A 17 2.21 -2.85 -1.05
CA ILE A 17 0.83 -3.02 -1.54
C ILE A 17 0.79 -4.03 -2.68
N ARG A 18 1.69 -3.93 -3.67
CA ARG A 18 1.78 -4.91 -4.77
C ARG A 18 2.03 -6.32 -4.26
N HIS A 19 3.02 -6.49 -3.39
CA HIS A 19 3.31 -7.80 -2.81
C HIS A 19 2.11 -8.40 -2.09
N LEU A 20 1.40 -7.61 -1.27
CA LEU A 20 0.21 -8.04 -0.55
C LEU A 20 -0.93 -8.45 -1.50
N LEU A 21 -1.18 -7.67 -2.55
CA LEU A 21 -2.23 -7.96 -3.53
C LEU A 21 -1.91 -9.20 -4.38
N ASP A 22 -0.65 -9.40 -4.73
CA ASP A 22 -0.22 -10.48 -5.62
C ASP A 22 -0.06 -11.84 -4.91
N HIS A 23 0.30 -11.84 -3.63
CA HIS A 23 0.72 -13.06 -2.92
C HIS A 23 -0.18 -13.45 -1.75
N THR A 24 -1.20 -12.64 -1.43
CA THR A 24 -2.08 -12.91 -0.29
C THR A 24 -3.54 -12.66 -0.63
N PRO A 25 -4.50 -13.31 0.05
CA PRO A 25 -5.93 -13.02 -0.11
C PRO A 25 -6.36 -11.79 0.71
N HIS A 26 -5.44 -10.90 1.07
CA HIS A 26 -5.73 -9.76 1.93
C HIS A 26 -6.27 -8.58 1.12
N SER A 27 -7.19 -7.83 1.73
CA SER A 27 -7.65 -6.56 1.16
C SER A 27 -6.83 -5.43 1.76
N VAL A 28 -6.39 -4.50 0.92
CA VAL A 28 -5.56 -3.37 1.32
C VAL A 28 -6.37 -2.08 1.24
N ILE A 29 -6.28 -1.25 2.27
CA ILE A 29 -6.75 0.14 2.28
C ILE A 29 -5.51 1.02 2.34
N ASN A 30 -5.28 1.82 1.30
CA ASN A 30 -4.18 2.78 1.29
C ASN A 30 -4.67 4.15 1.77
N LEU A 31 -4.01 4.72 2.78
CA LEU A 31 -4.20 6.09 3.23
C LEU A 31 -2.93 6.89 2.97
N ASP A 32 -2.98 7.81 2.02
CA ASP A 32 -1.82 8.61 1.63
C ASP A 32 -2.21 10.07 1.46
N LYS A 33 -1.30 10.97 1.84
CA LYS A 33 -1.45 12.43 1.69
C LYS A 33 -0.93 12.90 0.33
N LEU A 34 -0.21 12.06 -0.41
CA LEU A 34 0.31 12.32 -1.75
C LEU A 34 1.20 13.58 -1.84
N THR A 35 1.87 13.95 -0.74
CA THR A 35 2.76 15.13 -0.72
C THR A 35 4.18 14.84 -1.22
N TYR A 36 4.54 13.56 -1.34
CA TYR A 36 5.87 13.09 -1.78
C TYR A 36 5.78 12.04 -2.90
N ALA A 37 4.57 11.67 -3.34
CA ALA A 37 4.41 10.64 -4.36
C ALA A 37 4.69 11.23 -5.76
N GLY A 38 5.93 11.07 -6.23
CA GLY A 38 6.43 11.54 -7.53
C GLY A 38 7.89 11.12 -7.73
#